data_AF-W3RIG4-F1
#
_entry.id   AF-W3RIG4-F1
#
_cell.length_a   1.000
_cell.length_b   1.000
_cell.length_c   1.000
_cell.angle_alpha   90.00
_cell.angle_beta   90.00
_cell.angle_gamma   90.00
#
_symmetry.space_group_name_H-M   'P 1'
#
loop_
_entity.id
_entity.type
_entity.pdbx_description
1 polymer ?
#
loop_
_entity_poly.entity_id
_entity_poly.type
_entity_poly.pdbx_seq_one_letter_code
_entity_poly.pdbx_strand_id
1 'polypeptide(L)'
;MPKLFDRVKVNVPTAGTGSITFGPASSTAFLTPTEAGAIDGDTVRYILVDGTDFEEGVGTIFSSAAQMARTTVTKSKIGGVVGATKINLSGTAVLAFTASASDILNPANNLADLLDKAVSRTNLGLGTGATPQFAGLELGNAADTSVTRPAAGRLQVEGEEVLT
;
A
#
# COMPACT_ATOMS: atom_id res chain seq x y z
N MET A 1 3.48 2.69 3.43
CA MET A 1 2.58 1.52 3.28
C MET A 1 3.37 0.43 2.60
N PRO A 2 3.12 -0.84 2.92
CA PRO A 2 3.70 -1.95 2.19
C PRO A 2 3.42 -1.81 0.68
N LYS A 3 4.44 -2.00 -0.15
CA LYS A 3 4.29 -2.11 -1.60
C LYS A 3 3.74 -3.50 -1.93
N LEU A 4 2.93 -3.55 -2.99
CA LEU A 4 2.45 -4.79 -3.58
C LEU A 4 3.33 -5.16 -4.76
N PHE A 5 3.64 -6.45 -4.87
CA PHE A 5 4.45 -7.00 -5.93
C PHE A 5 3.76 -8.23 -6.50
N ASP A 6 3.87 -8.41 -7.81
CA ASP A 6 3.20 -9.49 -8.50
C ASP A 6 3.93 -10.82 -8.30
N ARG A 7 3.17 -11.83 -7.85
CA ARG A 7 3.56 -13.25 -7.86
C ARG A 7 4.91 -13.57 -7.21
N VAL A 8 5.32 -12.83 -6.18
CA VAL A 8 6.55 -13.14 -5.44
C VAL A 8 6.32 -14.33 -4.51
N LYS A 9 7.06 -15.42 -4.72
CA LYS A 9 7.11 -16.56 -3.79
C LYS A 9 8.43 -17.31 -3.90
N VAL A 10 9.19 -17.36 -2.82
CA VAL A 10 10.57 -17.87 -2.78
C VAL A 10 10.76 -18.90 -1.66
N ASN A 11 11.72 -19.79 -1.86
CA ASN A 11 12.23 -20.65 -0.80
C ASN A 11 13.12 -19.83 0.14
N VAL A 12 13.16 -20.18 1.42
CA VAL A 12 13.92 -19.45 2.45
C VAL A 12 14.92 -20.41 3.11
N PRO A 13 16.21 -20.36 2.74
CA PRO A 13 17.25 -21.20 3.34
C PRO A 13 17.68 -20.72 4.74
N THR A 14 17.16 -19.58 5.20
CA THR A 14 17.47 -19.03 6.52
C THR A 14 16.93 -19.93 7.62
N ALA A 15 17.78 -20.26 8.60
CA ALA A 15 17.37 -20.89 9.86
C ALA A 15 17.39 -19.87 11.01
N GLY A 16 16.70 -20.19 12.11
CA GLY A 16 16.68 -19.32 13.28
C GLY A 16 15.62 -18.21 13.18
N THR A 17 15.78 -17.16 13.99
CA THR A 17 14.83 -16.03 14.07
C THR A 17 15.33 -14.73 13.42
N GLY A 18 16.39 -14.79 12.61
CA GLY A 18 17.02 -13.63 11.98
C GLY A 18 16.25 -13.00 10.81
N SER A 19 16.97 -12.15 10.07
CA SER A 19 16.55 -11.65 8.76
C SER A 19 16.53 -12.78 7.73
N ILE A 20 15.62 -12.67 6.77
CA ILE A 20 15.44 -13.67 5.71
C ILE A 20 16.41 -13.36 4.58
N THR A 21 17.15 -14.38 4.16
CA THR A 21 17.78 -14.43 2.83
C THR A 21 16.82 -15.07 1.86
N PHE A 22 16.56 -14.42 0.72
CA PHE A 22 15.71 -14.99 -0.31
C PHE A 22 16.48 -16.07 -1.09
N GLY A 23 15.90 -17.27 -1.16
CA GLY A 23 16.34 -18.32 -2.07
C GLY A 23 15.73 -18.15 -3.46
N PRO A 24 15.85 -19.18 -4.33
CA PRO A 24 15.21 -19.16 -5.63
C PRO A 24 13.67 -19.07 -5.50
N ALA A 25 13.02 -18.65 -6.58
CA ALA A 25 11.57 -18.77 -6.70
C ALA A 25 11.12 -20.21 -6.37
N SER A 26 10.03 -20.32 -5.60
CA SER A 26 9.53 -21.62 -5.12
C SER A 26 9.12 -22.56 -6.25
N SER A 27 8.78 -22.00 -7.41
CA SER A 27 8.66 -22.68 -8.70
C SER A 27 8.77 -21.67 -9.84
N THR A 28 8.82 -22.14 -11.09
CA THR A 28 8.85 -21.30 -12.29
C THR A 28 7.57 -20.48 -12.53
N ALA A 29 6.52 -20.69 -11.72
CA ALA A 29 5.29 -19.91 -11.78
C ALA A 29 5.35 -18.62 -10.93
N PHE A 30 6.46 -18.38 -10.23
CA PHE A 30 6.63 -17.26 -9.31
C PHE A 30 7.92 -16.48 -9.62
N LEU A 31 7.95 -15.24 -9.13
CA LEU A 31 9.10 -14.35 -9.23
C LEU A 31 9.87 -14.33 -7.90
N THR A 32 11.17 -14.07 -7.98
CA THR A 32 11.95 -13.55 -6.86
C THR A 32 11.62 -12.06 -6.62
N PRO A 33 11.93 -11.49 -5.44
CA PRO A 33 11.76 -10.07 -5.19
C PRO A 33 12.44 -9.17 -6.23
N THR A 34 13.67 -9.51 -6.64
CA THR A 34 14.41 -8.75 -7.65
C THR A 34 13.73 -8.79 -9.02
N GLU A 35 13.27 -9.97 -9.47
CA GLU A 35 12.56 -10.10 -10.74
C GLU A 35 11.21 -9.35 -10.74
N ALA A 36 10.56 -9.26 -9.58
CA ALA A 36 9.35 -8.45 -9.40
C ALA A 36 9.63 -6.94 -9.26
N GLY A 37 10.90 -6.52 -9.29
CA GLY A 37 11.31 -5.12 -9.23
C GLY A 37 11.39 -4.52 -7.83
N ALA A 38 11.46 -5.36 -6.78
CA ALA A 38 11.70 -4.87 -5.42
C ALA A 38 13.10 -4.26 -5.29
N ILE A 39 13.21 -3.20 -4.50
CA ILE A 39 14.47 -2.52 -4.21
C ILE A 39 14.68 -2.36 -2.70
N ASP A 40 15.92 -2.04 -2.30
CA ASP A 40 16.24 -1.78 -0.90
C ASP A 40 15.41 -0.62 -0.32
N GLY A 41 14.95 -0.79 0.92
CA GLY A 41 14.06 0.14 1.60
C GLY A 41 12.58 -0.11 1.34
N ASP A 42 12.22 -0.96 0.37
CA ASP A 42 10.82 -1.33 0.17
C ASP A 42 10.27 -2.06 1.38
N THR A 43 9.15 -1.54 1.91
CA THR A 43 8.36 -2.26 2.91
C THR A 43 7.39 -3.17 2.19
N VAL A 44 7.27 -4.43 2.60
CA VAL A 44 6.39 -5.44 1.98
C VAL A 44 5.59 -6.18 3.03
N ARG A 45 4.37 -6.58 2.68
CA ARG A 45 3.58 -7.51 3.48
C ARG A 45 3.92 -8.92 3.03
N TYR A 46 4.27 -9.78 3.97
CA TYR A 46 4.70 -11.13 3.70
C TYR A 46 3.89 -12.14 4.51
N ILE A 47 3.73 -13.32 3.94
CA ILE A 47 3.39 -14.54 4.67
C ILE A 47 4.58 -15.50 4.56
N LEU A 48 4.99 -16.06 5.69
CA LEU A 48 6.09 -16.99 5.80
C LEU A 48 5.56 -18.26 6.46
N VAL A 49 5.76 -19.39 5.80
CA VAL A 49 5.26 -20.70 6.25
C VAL A 49 6.45 -21.64 6.40
N ASP A 50 6.52 -22.32 7.54
CA ASP A 50 7.53 -23.34 7.83
C ASP A 50 6.83 -24.55 8.45
N GLY A 51 6.79 -25.67 7.72
CA GLY A 51 5.97 -26.81 8.07
C GLY A 51 4.49 -26.42 8.21
N THR A 52 3.95 -26.57 9.43
CA THR A 52 2.56 -26.21 9.77
C THR A 52 2.43 -24.84 10.43
N ASP A 53 3.55 -24.19 10.73
CA ASP A 53 3.58 -22.89 11.40
C ASP A 53 3.64 -21.77 10.36
N PHE A 54 3.04 -20.63 10.70
CA PHE A 54 3.11 -19.45 9.85
C PHE A 54 3.29 -18.18 10.65
N GLU A 55 3.85 -17.17 10.00
CA GLU A 55 3.74 -15.77 10.39
C GLU A 55 3.34 -14.91 9.20
N GLU A 56 2.65 -13.82 9.50
CA GLU A 56 2.33 -12.74 8.59
C GLU A 56 2.81 -11.43 9.21
N GLY A 57 3.49 -10.62 8.41
CA GLY A 57 4.11 -9.40 8.90
C GLY A 57 4.42 -8.40 7.82
N VAL A 58 5.04 -7.31 8.25
CA VAL A 58 5.67 -6.32 7.37
C VAL A 58 7.18 -6.50 7.46
N GLY A 59 7.82 -6.65 6.32
CA GLY A 59 9.27 -6.73 6.18
C GLY A 59 9.83 -5.53 5.45
N THR A 60 11.12 -5.28 5.64
CA THR A 60 11.87 -4.24 4.91
C THR A 60 12.94 -4.92 4.07
N ILE A 61 12.93 -4.69 2.77
CA ILE A 61 13.88 -5.24 1.80
C ILE A 61 15.23 -4.53 1.94
N PHE A 62 16.32 -5.29 1.88
CA PHE A 62 17.68 -4.75 1.94
C PHE A 62 18.69 -5.66 1.24
N SER A 63 19.94 -5.21 1.16
CA SER A 63 21.06 -5.95 0.55
C SER A 63 20.84 -6.23 -0.93
N SER A 64 20.54 -5.18 -1.71
CA SER A 64 20.23 -5.26 -3.14
C SER A 64 19.07 -6.22 -3.46
N ALA A 65 17.99 -6.11 -2.69
CA ALA A 65 16.79 -6.94 -2.75
C ALA A 65 17.00 -8.45 -2.51
N ALA A 66 18.16 -8.85 -1.97
CA ALA A 66 18.46 -10.25 -1.66
C ALA A 66 17.98 -10.68 -0.26
N GLN A 67 17.68 -9.73 0.63
CA GLN A 67 17.27 -10.03 2.00
C GLN A 67 16.06 -9.19 2.44
N MET A 68 15.42 -9.64 3.52
CA MET A 68 14.33 -8.92 4.16
C MET A 68 14.41 -9.02 5.68
N ALA A 69 14.37 -7.86 6.33
CA ALA A 69 14.25 -7.77 7.77
C ALA A 69 12.79 -8.00 8.14
N ARG A 70 12.54 -8.97 9.01
CA ARG A 70 11.22 -9.23 9.59
C ARG A 70 10.89 -8.14 10.60
N THR A 71 10.39 -7.00 10.10
CA THR A 71 10.31 -5.73 10.83
C THR A 71 9.23 -5.79 11.89
N THR A 72 8.03 -6.25 11.50
CA THR A 72 6.90 -6.44 12.41
C THR A 72 6.18 -7.74 12.05
N VAL A 73 5.93 -8.60 13.03
CA VAL A 73 5.01 -9.72 12.88
C VAL A 73 3.66 -9.30 13.41
N THR A 74 2.63 -9.36 12.57
CA THR A 74 1.27 -8.95 12.93
C THR A 74 0.42 -10.13 13.38
N LYS A 75 0.67 -11.32 12.82
CA LYS A 75 0.00 -12.56 13.20
C LYS A 75 0.97 -13.72 13.05
N SER A 76 0.86 -14.71 13.91
CA SER A 76 1.50 -16.00 13.72
C SER A 76 0.65 -17.10 14.32
N LYS A 77 0.93 -18.33 13.90
CA LYS A 77 0.46 -19.54 14.56
C LYS A 77 1.64 -20.50 14.65
N ILE A 78 2.07 -20.78 15.87
CA ILE A 78 3.25 -21.60 16.17
C ILE A 78 2.80 -22.77 17.03
N GLY A 79 2.96 -24.00 16.54
CA GLY A 79 2.46 -25.19 17.23
C GLY A 79 0.95 -25.13 17.52
N GLY A 80 0.19 -24.45 16.66
CA GLY A 80 -1.25 -24.24 16.84
C GLY A 80 -1.65 -23.04 17.72
N VAL A 81 -0.70 -22.36 18.38
CA VAL A 81 -0.97 -21.21 19.25
C VAL A 81 -0.89 -19.92 18.44
N VAL A 82 -1.97 -19.12 18.46
CA VAL A 82 -2.01 -17.81 17.80
C VAL A 82 -1.19 -16.79 18.58
N GLY A 83 -0.41 -15.98 17.87
CA GLY A 83 0.39 -14.92 18.45
C GLY A 83 0.77 -13.83 17.45
N ALA A 84 1.82 -13.08 17.78
CA ALA A 84 2.43 -12.05 16.94
C ALA A 84 3.97 -12.08 17.04
N THR A 85 4.52 -13.28 17.27
CA THR A 85 5.96 -13.51 17.41
C THR A 85 6.53 -14.18 16.18
N LYS A 86 7.83 -13.98 15.97
CA LYS A 86 8.57 -14.59 14.89
C LYS A 86 8.58 -16.11 15.01
N ILE A 87 8.30 -16.83 13.93
CA ILE A 87 8.58 -18.27 13.84
C ILE A 87 10.09 -18.52 13.79
N ASN A 88 10.52 -19.66 14.33
CA ASN A 88 11.88 -20.15 14.22
C ASN A 88 12.01 -20.96 12.92
N LEU A 89 12.84 -20.49 12.00
CA LEU A 89 12.94 -21.08 10.67
C LEU A 89 13.84 -22.32 10.66
N SER A 90 13.42 -23.34 9.91
CA SER A 90 14.11 -24.62 9.70
C SER A 90 15.15 -24.57 8.59
N GLY A 91 15.17 -23.51 7.77
CA GLY A 91 15.93 -23.45 6.52
C GLY A 91 15.20 -24.04 5.31
N THR A 92 13.93 -24.43 5.47
CA THR A 92 13.09 -24.96 4.37
C THR A 92 11.76 -24.20 4.21
N ALA A 93 11.63 -23.06 4.89
CA ALA A 93 10.44 -22.22 4.83
C ALA A 93 10.17 -21.70 3.42
N VAL A 94 8.93 -21.28 3.18
CA VAL A 94 8.51 -20.61 1.95
C VAL A 94 7.89 -19.27 2.31
N LEU A 95 8.32 -18.23 1.62
CA LEU A 95 7.82 -16.87 1.76
C LEU A 95 7.05 -16.47 0.51
N ALA A 96 5.92 -15.79 0.68
CA ALA A 96 5.24 -15.07 -0.39
C ALA A 96 4.99 -13.62 0.03
N PHE A 97 5.04 -12.69 -0.92
CA PHE A 97 4.44 -11.38 -0.70
C PHE A 97 2.93 -11.48 -0.89
N THR A 98 2.18 -10.80 -0.04
CA THR A 98 0.72 -10.85 -0.01
C THR A 98 0.15 -9.47 0.27
N ALA A 99 -1.15 -9.31 0.08
CA ALA A 99 -1.92 -8.23 0.70
C ALA A 99 -2.67 -8.77 1.92
N SER A 100 -2.86 -7.93 2.92
CA SER A 100 -3.82 -8.12 4.00
C SER A 100 -5.03 -7.20 3.78
N ALA A 101 -6.09 -7.38 4.57
CA ALA A 101 -7.22 -6.46 4.54
C ALA A 101 -6.84 -5.00 4.86
N SER A 102 -5.72 -4.76 5.57
CA SER A 102 -5.24 -3.40 5.85
C SER A 102 -4.50 -2.75 4.67
N ASP A 103 -4.17 -3.51 3.62
CA ASP A 103 -3.51 -2.98 2.42
C ASP A 103 -4.50 -2.61 1.31
N ILE A 104 -5.77 -2.98 1.48
CA ILE A 104 -6.82 -2.82 0.48
C ILE A 104 -7.82 -1.79 0.99
N LEU A 105 -8.14 -0.80 0.15
CA LEU A 105 -9.18 0.17 0.47
C LEU A 105 -10.54 -0.52 0.50
N ASN A 106 -11.35 -0.22 1.53
CA ASN A 106 -12.70 -0.74 1.68
C ASN A 106 -13.70 0.28 1.12
N PRO A 107 -14.46 -0.05 0.06
CA PRO A 107 -15.46 0.85 -0.51
C PRO A 107 -16.48 1.38 0.52
N ALA A 108 -16.81 0.59 1.55
CA ALA A 108 -17.76 0.98 2.58
C ALA A 108 -17.22 2.07 3.54
N ASN A 109 -15.91 2.29 3.57
CA ASN A 109 -15.29 3.30 4.43
C ASN A 109 -15.36 4.72 3.86
N ASN A 110 -15.98 4.92 2.70
CA ASN A 110 -16.18 6.24 2.09
C ASN A 110 -14.90 7.10 2.11
N LEU A 111 -13.77 6.50 1.67
CA LEU A 111 -12.44 7.12 1.60
C LEU A 111 -11.79 7.47 2.95
N ALA A 112 -12.36 7.05 4.09
CA ALA A 112 -11.75 7.30 5.40
C ALA A 112 -10.37 6.62 5.56
N ASP A 113 -10.14 5.56 4.78
CA ASP A 113 -8.94 4.74 4.70
C ASP A 113 -7.82 5.33 3.82
N LEU A 114 -8.07 6.41 3.08
CA LEU A 114 -7.01 7.13 2.36
C LEU A 114 -5.94 7.63 3.36
N LEU A 115 -4.70 7.20 3.12
CA LEU A 115 -3.54 7.54 3.94
C LEU A 115 -3.28 9.04 3.97
N ASP A 116 -3.24 9.67 2.79
CA ASP A 116 -3.04 11.10 2.64
C ASP A 116 -4.28 11.76 2.02
N LYS A 117 -5.13 12.26 2.90
CA LYS A 117 -6.35 12.99 2.53
C LYS A 117 -6.02 14.33 1.86
N ALA A 118 -4.86 14.94 2.12
CA ALA A 118 -4.49 16.22 1.53
C ALA A 118 -4.08 16.05 0.06
N VAL A 119 -3.19 15.10 -0.23
CA VAL A 119 -2.81 14.77 -1.62
C VAL A 119 -4.02 14.35 -2.43
N SER A 120 -4.93 13.57 -1.85
CA SER A 120 -6.14 13.13 -2.55
C SER A 120 -7.05 14.29 -2.93
N ARG A 121 -7.20 15.31 -2.07
CA ARG A 121 -7.92 16.55 -2.42
C ARG A 121 -7.20 17.34 -3.52
N THR A 122 -5.88 17.37 -3.50
CA THR A 122 -5.10 18.01 -4.58
C THR A 122 -5.32 17.31 -5.91
N ASN A 123 -5.28 15.98 -5.95
CA ASN A 123 -5.53 15.20 -7.18
C ASN A 123 -6.94 15.40 -7.72
N LEU A 124 -7.92 15.66 -6.85
CA LEU A 124 -9.30 16.00 -7.22
C LEU A 124 -9.52 17.50 -7.48
N GLY A 125 -8.49 18.34 -7.37
CA GLY A 125 -8.59 19.79 -7.58
C GLY A 125 -9.37 20.55 -6.48
N LEU A 126 -9.60 19.94 -5.32
CA LEU A 126 -10.37 20.53 -4.22
C LEU A 126 -9.54 21.48 -3.34
N GLY A 127 -8.21 21.33 -3.28
CA GLY A 127 -7.35 22.17 -2.44
C GLY A 127 -7.55 21.94 -0.92
N THR A 128 -7.84 23.01 -0.16
CA THR A 128 -7.96 22.96 1.31
C THR A 128 -9.23 22.25 1.76
N GLY A 129 -9.12 21.33 2.72
CA GLY A 129 -10.21 20.41 3.07
C GLY A 129 -11.45 21.05 3.69
N ALA A 130 -11.30 22.19 4.36
CA ALA A 130 -12.43 22.92 4.95
C ALA A 130 -13.15 23.83 3.95
N THR A 131 -12.48 24.20 2.85
CA THR A 131 -12.95 25.17 1.87
C THR A 131 -12.44 24.76 0.49
N PRO A 132 -13.17 23.85 -0.20
CA PRO A 132 -12.81 23.49 -1.56
C PRO A 132 -12.70 24.74 -2.44
N GLN A 133 -11.58 24.90 -3.15
CA GLN A 133 -11.38 26.02 -4.06
C GLN A 133 -11.41 25.49 -5.49
N PHE A 134 -12.46 25.85 -6.21
CA PHE A 134 -12.58 25.57 -7.64
C PHE A 134 -12.25 26.84 -8.43
N ALA A 135 -11.46 26.72 -9.49
CA ALA A 135 -11.25 27.82 -10.43
C ALA A 135 -12.56 28.17 -11.17
N GLY A 136 -13.36 27.13 -11.44
CA GLY A 136 -14.75 27.22 -11.88
C GLY A 136 -15.51 25.96 -11.48
N LEU A 137 -16.82 26.07 -11.33
CA LEU A 137 -17.74 24.95 -11.14
C LEU A 137 -18.69 24.92 -12.32
N GLU A 138 -18.66 23.84 -13.11
CA GLU A 138 -19.63 23.61 -14.18
C GLU A 138 -20.94 23.09 -13.57
N LEU A 139 -22.03 23.82 -13.74
CA LEU A 139 -23.37 23.46 -13.28
C LEU A 139 -24.27 23.14 -14.49
N GLY A 140 -23.88 22.17 -15.32
CA GLY A 140 -24.64 21.87 -16.54
C GLY A 140 -24.04 20.80 -17.45
N ASN A 141 -24.39 20.86 -18.74
CA ASN A 141 -23.69 20.16 -19.82
C ASN A 141 -22.31 20.83 -20.01
N ALA A 142 -21.36 20.18 -20.70
CA ALA A 142 -19.98 20.66 -20.93
C ALA A 142 -19.84 21.99 -21.71
N ALA A 143 -20.93 22.74 -21.88
CA ALA A 143 -21.02 24.02 -22.56
C ALA A 143 -21.84 25.06 -21.76
N ASP A 144 -22.14 24.82 -20.47
CA ASP A 144 -23.08 25.66 -19.70
C ASP A 144 -22.77 25.74 -18.18
N THR A 145 -22.84 26.99 -17.70
CA THR A 145 -22.83 27.48 -16.32
C THR A 145 -21.53 27.18 -15.56
N SER A 146 -20.46 27.83 -16.00
CA SER A 146 -19.24 28.05 -15.25
C SER A 146 -19.46 29.13 -14.18
N VAL A 147 -19.63 28.69 -12.93
CA VAL A 147 -19.58 29.59 -11.77
C VAL A 147 -18.11 29.81 -11.39
N THR A 148 -17.64 31.04 -11.44
CA THR A 148 -16.24 31.39 -11.14
C THR A 148 -16.12 32.51 -10.12
N ARG A 149 -14.92 32.65 -9.52
CA ARG A 149 -14.58 33.72 -8.58
C ARG A 149 -13.49 34.61 -9.17
N PRO A 150 -13.85 35.65 -9.96
CA PRO A 150 -12.86 36.48 -10.65
C PRO A 150 -12.01 37.36 -9.72
N ALA A 151 -12.53 37.69 -8.53
CA ALA A 151 -11.78 38.38 -7.46
C ALA A 151 -12.40 38.06 -6.09
N ALA A 152 -11.77 38.49 -4.99
CA ALA A 152 -12.39 38.39 -3.66
C ALA A 152 -13.73 39.14 -3.62
N GLY A 153 -14.78 38.49 -3.10
CA GLY A 153 -16.11 39.09 -2.95
C GLY A 153 -16.99 39.16 -4.22
N ARG A 154 -16.50 38.72 -5.39
CA ARG A 154 -17.23 38.75 -6.66
C ARG A 154 -17.60 37.34 -7.14
N LEU A 155 -18.81 37.20 -7.67
CA LEU A 155 -19.34 35.97 -8.28
C LEU A 155 -19.63 36.23 -9.76
N GLN A 156 -19.18 35.34 -10.63
CA GLN A 156 -19.41 35.41 -12.06
C GLN A 156 -20.03 34.10 -12.57
N VAL A 157 -20.99 34.21 -13.48
CA VAL A 157 -21.67 33.09 -14.14
C VAL A 157 -21.65 33.37 -15.64
N GLU A 158 -21.12 32.44 -16.44
CA GLU A 158 -21.04 32.60 -17.91
C GLU A 158 -20.33 33.89 -18.36
N GLY A 159 -19.35 34.34 -17.59
CA GLY A 159 -18.65 35.58 -17.89
C GLY A 159 -19.35 36.85 -17.38
N GLU A 160 -20.54 36.76 -16.80
CA GLU A 160 -21.30 37.90 -16.28
C GLU A 160 -21.26 37.96 -14.75
N GLU A 161 -21.01 39.15 -14.17
CA GLU A 161 -21.09 39.33 -12.72
C GLU A 161 -22.54 39.24 -12.23
N VAL A 162 -22.81 38.35 -11.27
CA VAL A 162 -24.17 38.12 -10.74
C VAL A 162 -24.55 39.13 -9.66
N LEU A 163 -23.57 39.81 -9.05
CA LEU A 163 -23.81 40.86 -8.06
C LEU A 163 -22.82 42.01 -8.23
N THR A 164 -23.33 43.23 -8.42
CA THR A 164 -22.65 44.52 -8.19
C THR A 164 -23.18 45.17 -6.93
#